data_AF-M1EN56-F1
#
_entry.id   AF-M1EN56-F1
#
_cell.length_a   1.000
_cell.length_b   1.000
_cell.length_c   1.000
_cell.angle_alpha   90.00
_cell.angle_beta   90.00
_cell.angle_gamma   90.00
#
_symmetry.space_group_name_H-M   'P 1'
#
loop_
_entity.id
_entity.type
_entity.pdbx_description
1 polymer ?
#
loop_
_entity_poly.entity_id
_entity_poly.type
_entity_poly.pdbx_seq_one_letter_code
_entity_poly.pdbx_strand_id
1 'polypeptide(L)'
;GRGRGAAARSMEWGYLLEVTSLLAALALLQRSSGAAAAGAASAKELACQEITVPLCKGIGYNYTYMPNQFNHDTQDEAGLEVHQFWPLVEIQCSPDLKFFLCSMYTPICLEDYKKPLPPCRSVCERAKAGCAPLMRQYGFAWPDRMRCDRLPEQGNPDTLCMDYNRTDLTTAAP
;
A
#
# COMPACT_ATOMS: atom_id res chain seq x y z
N GLY A 1 -58.03 -55.58 -36.22
CA GLY A 1 -58.81 -54.44 -35.68
C GLY A 1 -57.99 -53.82 -34.57
N ARG A 2 -57.49 -52.60 -34.74
CA ARG A 2 -58.18 -51.31 -34.53
C ARG A 2 -58.25 -50.95 -33.04
N GLY A 3 -57.47 -49.91 -32.66
CA GLY A 3 -57.78 -48.99 -31.57
C GLY A 3 -57.00 -49.18 -30.27
N ARG A 4 -55.90 -48.41 -30.10
CA ARG A 4 -55.45 -47.81 -28.82
C ARG A 4 -54.15 -47.03 -29.08
N GLY A 5 -54.26 -45.77 -29.48
CA GLY A 5 -53.08 -44.92 -29.72
C GLY A 5 -53.35 -43.42 -29.81
N ALA A 6 -54.56 -42.96 -29.45
CA ALA A 6 -54.96 -41.56 -29.64
C ALA A 6 -55.04 -40.73 -28.34
N ALA A 7 -54.83 -41.34 -27.16
CA ALA A 7 -54.99 -40.63 -25.87
C ALA A 7 -53.68 -40.09 -25.26
N ALA A 8 -52.52 -40.61 -25.66
CA ALA A 8 -51.24 -40.21 -25.05
C ALA A 8 -50.62 -38.94 -25.68
N ARG A 9 -50.96 -38.63 -26.93
CA ARG A 9 -50.36 -37.52 -27.69
C ARG A 9 -50.93 -36.14 -27.34
N SER A 10 -52.11 -36.05 -26.73
CA SER A 10 -52.76 -34.78 -26.39
C SER A 10 -52.33 -34.22 -25.02
N MET A 11 -51.89 -35.09 -24.10
CA MET A 11 -51.44 -34.70 -22.76
C MET A 11 -50.06 -34.00 -22.79
N GLU A 12 -49.17 -34.43 -23.69
CA GLU A 12 -47.81 -33.87 -23.78
C GLU A 12 -47.77 -32.45 -24.34
N TRP A 13 -48.71 -32.09 -25.22
CA TRP A 13 -48.76 -30.74 -25.83
C TRP A 13 -49.35 -29.70 -24.88
N GLY A 14 -50.31 -30.09 -24.04
CA GLY A 14 -50.84 -29.22 -22.98
C GLY A 14 -49.78 -28.91 -21.91
N TYR A 15 -49.03 -29.93 -21.48
CA TYR A 15 -47.91 -29.75 -20.55
C TYR A 15 -46.81 -28.88 -21.15
N LEU A 16 -46.44 -29.06 -22.42
CA LEU A 16 -45.42 -28.21 -23.08
C LEU A 16 -45.86 -26.75 -23.17
N LEU A 17 -47.13 -26.45 -23.48
CA LEU A 17 -47.64 -25.07 -23.56
C LEU A 17 -47.71 -24.39 -22.18
N GLU A 18 -48.11 -25.11 -21.14
CA GLU A 18 -48.12 -24.61 -19.75
C GLU A 18 -46.69 -24.34 -19.25
N VAL A 19 -45.76 -25.28 -19.49
CA VAL A 19 -44.35 -25.15 -19.07
C VAL A 19 -43.65 -24.01 -19.82
N THR A 20 -43.93 -23.81 -21.11
CA THR A 20 -43.40 -22.65 -21.86
C THR A 20 -43.96 -21.32 -21.38
N SER A 21 -45.24 -21.27 -20.96
CA SER A 21 -45.86 -20.06 -20.42
C SER A 21 -45.30 -19.69 -19.04
N LEU A 22 -45.02 -20.69 -18.20
CA LEU A 22 -44.36 -20.51 -16.90
C LEU A 22 -42.89 -20.07 -17.04
N LEU A 23 -42.14 -20.66 -17.99
CA LEU A 23 -40.76 -20.25 -18.28
C LEU A 23 -40.66 -18.83 -18.87
N ALA A 24 -41.62 -18.43 -19.72
CA ALA A 24 -41.70 -17.06 -20.23
C ALA A 24 -42.03 -16.03 -19.12
N ALA A 25 -42.91 -16.38 -18.18
CA ALA A 25 -43.21 -15.56 -17.00
C ALA A 25 -42.01 -15.42 -16.05
N LEU A 26 -41.22 -16.48 -15.88
CA LEU A 26 -39.95 -16.46 -15.12
C LEU A 26 -38.88 -15.58 -15.81
N ALA A 27 -38.80 -15.60 -17.15
CA ALA A 27 -37.87 -14.76 -17.91
C ALA A 27 -38.23 -13.26 -17.84
N LEU A 28 -39.50 -12.91 -17.65
CA LEU A 28 -39.97 -11.53 -17.48
C LEU A 28 -39.68 -10.96 -16.07
N LEU A 29 -39.41 -11.81 -15.07
CA LEU A 29 -39.11 -11.41 -13.70
C LEU A 29 -37.61 -11.15 -13.41
N GLN A 30 -36.71 -11.38 -14.36
CA GLN A 30 -35.26 -11.16 -14.17
C GLN A 30 -34.70 -9.86 -14.75
N ARG A 31 -35.53 -8.85 -15.05
CA ARG A 31 -35.05 -7.48 -15.33
C ARG A 31 -34.83 -6.69 -14.04
N SER A 32 -34.05 -7.25 -13.10
CA SER A 32 -33.45 -6.45 -12.04
C SER A 32 -32.14 -5.89 -12.58
N SER A 33 -32.14 -4.58 -12.84
CA SER A 33 -30.97 -3.80 -13.23
C SER A 33 -29.76 -4.19 -12.40
N GLY A 34 -28.81 -4.87 -13.04
CA GLY A 34 -27.44 -4.90 -12.57
C GLY A 34 -26.89 -3.49 -12.70
N ALA A 35 -27.16 -2.65 -11.70
CA ALA A 35 -26.36 -1.47 -11.48
C ALA A 35 -24.96 -1.99 -11.17
N ALA A 36 -24.11 -2.02 -12.19
CA ALA A 36 -22.69 -1.97 -11.98
C ALA A 36 -22.46 -0.68 -11.19
N ALA A 37 -22.42 -0.81 -9.86
CA ALA A 37 -21.74 0.15 -9.02
C ALA A 37 -20.32 0.12 -9.53
N ALA A 38 -20.03 0.98 -10.50
CA ALA A 38 -18.71 1.52 -10.67
C ALA A 38 -18.40 2.11 -9.29
N GLY A 39 -17.73 1.30 -8.46
CA GLY A 39 -16.99 1.80 -7.35
C GLY A 39 -16.03 2.79 -7.97
N ALA A 40 -16.44 4.06 -7.99
CA ALA A 40 -15.51 5.14 -7.94
C ALA A 40 -14.69 4.82 -6.69
N ALA A 41 -13.57 4.14 -6.88
CA ALA A 41 -12.45 4.23 -5.97
C ALA A 41 -12.19 5.73 -5.94
N SER A 42 -12.83 6.39 -4.96
CA SER A 42 -12.53 7.75 -4.60
C SER A 42 -11.03 7.72 -4.42
N ALA A 43 -10.29 8.31 -5.36
CA ALA A 43 -8.87 8.51 -5.22
C ALA A 43 -8.76 9.40 -3.99
N LYS A 44 -8.61 8.75 -2.82
CA LYS A 44 -8.60 9.42 -1.53
C LYS A 44 -7.43 10.35 -1.62
N GLU A 45 -7.71 11.63 -1.74
CA GLU A 45 -6.67 12.64 -1.86
C GLU A 45 -5.71 12.47 -0.68
N LEU A 46 -4.40 12.51 -0.98
CA LEU A 46 -3.33 12.40 0.00
C LEU A 46 -3.42 13.59 0.95
N ALA A 47 -4.27 13.46 1.97
CA ALA A 47 -4.44 14.45 3.01
C ALA A 47 -3.26 14.33 3.97
N CYS A 48 -2.49 15.40 4.09
CA CYS A 48 -1.39 15.47 5.03
C CYS A 48 -1.94 15.43 6.47
N GLN A 49 -1.28 14.64 7.31
CA GLN A 49 -1.56 14.50 8.73
C GLN A 49 -0.28 14.65 9.54
N GLU A 50 -0.35 15.25 10.72
CA GLU A 50 0.83 15.40 11.58
C GLU A 50 1.36 14.00 11.97
N ILE A 51 2.68 13.83 11.94
CA ILE A 51 3.32 12.59 12.38
C ILE A 51 3.05 12.40 13.87
N THR A 52 2.43 11.30 14.29
CA THR A 52 2.20 10.96 15.69
C THR A 52 3.15 9.88 16.21
N VAL A 53 3.80 9.14 15.29
CA VAL A 53 4.75 8.07 15.64
C VAL A 53 5.96 8.64 16.41
N PRO A 54 6.17 8.25 17.68
CA PRO A 54 7.22 8.86 18.52
C PRO A 54 8.63 8.73 17.93
N LEU A 55 8.97 7.56 17.36
CA LEU A 55 10.26 7.32 16.71
C LEU A 55 10.51 8.27 15.52
N CYS A 56 9.47 8.80 14.89
CA CYS A 56 9.57 9.63 13.69
C CYS A 56 9.39 11.13 13.94
N LYS A 57 9.45 11.58 15.19
CA LYS A 57 9.53 13.00 15.52
C LYS A 57 10.96 13.54 15.34
N GLY A 58 11.07 14.80 14.90
CA GLY A 58 12.35 15.52 14.79
C GLY A 58 13.28 15.01 13.68
N ILE A 59 12.71 14.50 12.59
CA ILE A 59 13.45 13.97 11.43
C ILE A 59 13.59 14.99 10.29
N GLY A 60 13.14 16.24 10.52
CA GLY A 60 13.20 17.37 9.58
C GLY A 60 11.97 17.56 8.68
N TYR A 61 10.91 16.77 8.88
CA TYR A 61 9.55 17.07 8.44
C TYR A 61 8.54 16.56 9.49
N ASN A 62 7.34 17.13 9.49
CA ASN A 62 6.33 16.89 10.53
C ASN A 62 5.01 16.31 10.00
N TYR A 63 4.82 16.23 8.69
CA TYR A 63 3.58 15.76 8.06
C TYR A 63 3.83 14.53 7.20
N THR A 64 2.89 13.59 7.27
CA THR A 64 2.88 12.35 6.50
C THR A 64 1.51 12.12 5.86
N TYR A 65 1.39 11.07 5.06
CA TYR A 65 0.14 10.62 4.48
C TYR A 65 -0.01 9.11 4.69
N MET A 66 -1.25 8.63 4.59
CA MET A 66 -1.58 7.20 4.58
C MET A 66 -2.55 6.88 3.43
N PRO A 67 -2.51 5.68 2.85
CA PRO A 67 -1.62 4.58 3.19
C PRO A 67 -0.17 4.83 2.74
N ASN A 68 0.80 4.26 3.46
CA ASN A 68 2.20 4.27 3.04
C ASN A 68 2.47 3.16 2.00
N GLN A 69 3.70 3.09 1.48
CA GLN A 69 4.10 2.08 0.46
C GLN A 69 4.01 0.61 0.92
N PHE A 70 3.77 0.39 2.21
CA PHE A 70 3.62 -0.92 2.82
C PHE A 70 2.16 -1.28 3.10
N ASN A 71 1.22 -0.44 2.62
CA ASN A 71 -0.21 -0.56 2.82
C ASN A 71 -0.64 -0.48 4.29
N HIS A 72 0.13 0.23 5.12
CA HIS A 72 -0.37 0.58 6.45
C HIS A 72 -1.41 1.68 6.30
N ASP A 73 -2.62 1.45 6.78
CA ASP A 73 -3.73 2.41 6.65
C ASP A 73 -3.64 3.53 7.68
N THR A 74 -2.86 3.31 8.76
CA THR A 74 -2.74 4.23 9.89
C THR A 74 -1.30 4.39 10.35
N GLN A 75 -1.04 5.51 11.02
CA GLN A 75 0.24 5.73 11.70
C GLN A 75 0.47 4.77 12.87
N ASP A 76 -0.57 4.28 13.52
CA ASP A 76 -0.43 3.31 14.61
C ASP A 76 0.10 1.97 14.08
N GLU A 77 -0.43 1.49 12.95
CA GLU A 77 0.06 0.29 12.28
C GLU A 77 1.51 0.44 11.81
N ALA A 78 1.83 1.56 11.15
CA ALA A 78 3.20 1.86 10.75
C ALA A 78 4.14 2.04 11.95
N GLY A 79 3.63 2.62 13.03
CA GLY A 79 4.30 2.84 14.30
C GLY A 79 4.71 1.53 14.96
N LEU A 80 3.80 0.56 15.03
CA LEU A 80 4.06 -0.77 15.59
C LEU A 80 5.22 -1.49 14.88
N GLU A 81 5.29 -1.37 13.55
CA GLU A 81 6.36 -2.01 12.78
C GLU A 81 7.69 -1.25 12.87
N VAL A 82 7.69 0.07 12.68
CA VAL A 82 8.94 0.86 12.71
C VAL A 82 9.57 0.86 14.10
N HIS A 83 8.77 0.74 15.16
CA HIS A 83 9.26 0.66 16.55
C HIS A 83 10.10 -0.59 16.82
N GLN A 84 10.01 -1.64 15.99
CA GLN A 84 10.89 -2.82 16.09
C GLN A 84 12.37 -2.46 15.86
N PHE A 85 12.64 -1.34 15.18
CA PHE A 85 13.98 -0.84 14.90
C PHE A 85 14.51 0.11 15.99
N TRP A 86 13.74 0.38 17.05
CA TRP A 86 14.13 1.29 18.14
C TRP A 86 15.54 0.99 18.70
N PRO A 87 15.93 -0.27 18.99
CA PRO A 87 17.27 -0.55 19.50
C PRO A 87 18.41 -0.12 18.55
N LEU A 88 18.19 -0.22 17.23
CA LEU A 88 19.18 0.19 16.23
C LEU A 88 19.27 1.72 16.12
N VAL A 89 18.18 2.43 16.38
CA VAL A 89 18.18 3.90 16.44
C VAL A 89 18.90 4.39 17.70
N GLU A 90 18.65 3.77 18.85
CA GLU A 90 19.31 4.12 20.13
C GLU A 90 20.80 3.82 20.14
N ILE A 91 21.24 2.70 19.54
CA ILE A 91 22.68 2.39 19.43
C ILE A 91 23.39 3.27 18.39
N GLN A 92 22.64 4.01 17.57
CA GLN A 92 23.18 4.94 16.57
C GLN A 92 24.17 4.30 15.60
N CYS A 93 23.90 3.07 15.15
CA CYS A 93 24.75 2.36 14.18
C CYS A 93 24.91 3.13 12.84
N SER A 94 23.97 4.02 12.52
CA SER A 94 24.09 4.98 11.42
C SER A 94 23.29 6.25 11.73
N PRO A 95 23.82 7.45 11.47
CA PRO A 95 23.07 8.70 11.65
C PRO A 95 21.89 8.81 10.67
N ASP A 96 21.93 8.07 9.57
CA ASP A 96 20.91 8.09 8.52
C ASP A 96 19.73 7.15 8.82
N LEU A 97 19.86 6.22 9.78
CA LEU A 97 18.88 5.15 10.01
C LEU A 97 17.49 5.70 10.37
N LYS A 98 17.41 6.61 11.35
CA LYS A 98 16.13 7.15 11.83
C LYS A 98 15.36 7.82 10.69
N PHE A 99 16.05 8.68 9.94
CA PHE A 99 15.47 9.36 8.78
C PHE A 99 15.05 8.35 7.70
N PHE A 100 15.92 7.39 7.37
CA PHE A 100 15.62 6.36 6.38
C PHE A 100 14.35 5.58 6.74
N LEU A 101 14.26 5.05 7.96
CA LEU A 101 13.08 4.32 8.42
C LEU A 101 11.82 5.18 8.30
N CYS A 102 11.85 6.39 8.83
CA CYS A 102 10.68 7.25 8.83
C CYS A 102 10.27 7.72 7.44
N SER A 103 11.20 7.94 6.52
CA SER A 103 10.89 8.24 5.12
C SER A 103 10.15 7.10 4.40
N MET A 104 10.27 5.87 4.92
CA MET A 104 9.60 4.68 4.38
C MET A 104 8.26 4.38 5.07
N TYR A 105 8.18 4.55 6.41
CA TYR A 105 6.98 4.23 7.22
C TYR A 105 6.03 5.41 7.42
N THR A 106 6.56 6.62 7.55
CA THR A 106 5.82 7.88 7.65
C THR A 106 6.33 8.83 6.56
N PRO A 107 6.09 8.52 5.27
CA PRO A 107 6.65 9.27 4.14
C PRO A 107 6.26 10.75 4.22
N ILE A 108 7.12 11.64 3.75
CA ILE A 108 6.86 13.08 3.76
C ILE A 108 5.60 13.41 2.96
N CYS A 109 4.75 14.27 3.52
CA CYS A 109 3.61 14.86 2.82
C CYS A 109 3.84 16.35 2.65
N LEU A 110 3.73 16.83 1.41
CA LEU A 110 3.87 18.22 1.02
C LEU A 110 2.58 18.69 0.37
N GLU A 111 2.05 19.84 0.77
CA GLU A 111 0.80 20.34 0.21
C GLU A 111 0.92 20.63 -1.29
N ASP A 112 2.03 21.20 -1.72
CA ASP A 112 2.28 21.59 -3.11
C ASP A 112 2.88 20.46 -3.97
N TYR A 113 3.19 19.30 -3.38
CA TYR A 113 3.82 18.17 -4.09
C TYR A 113 3.13 16.85 -3.74
N LYS A 114 2.21 16.41 -4.63
CA LYS A 114 1.34 15.24 -4.42
C LYS A 114 1.95 13.90 -4.88
N LYS A 115 3.20 13.88 -5.38
CA LYS A 115 3.89 12.64 -5.75
C LYS A 115 4.66 12.08 -4.55
N PRO A 116 4.84 10.75 -4.44
CA PRO A 116 5.74 10.18 -3.45
C PRO A 116 7.16 10.74 -3.59
N LEU A 117 7.75 11.14 -2.47
CA LEU A 117 9.14 11.59 -2.39
C LEU A 117 9.91 10.62 -1.50
N PRO A 118 10.54 9.57 -2.08
CA PRO A 118 11.27 8.56 -1.31
C PRO A 118 12.65 9.07 -0.85
N PRO A 119 13.32 8.36 0.07
CA PRO A 119 14.74 8.60 0.32
C PRO A 119 15.57 8.23 -0.92
N CYS A 120 16.65 8.96 -1.16
CA CYS A 120 17.61 8.57 -2.18
C CYS A 120 18.32 7.27 -1.79
N ARG A 121 18.78 6.49 -2.79
CA ARG A 121 19.52 5.24 -2.59
C ARG A 121 20.71 5.40 -1.66
N SER A 122 21.44 6.51 -1.78
CA SER A 122 22.59 6.86 -0.92
C SER A 122 22.25 6.83 0.57
N VAL A 123 21.08 7.34 0.98
CA VAL A 123 20.62 7.34 2.37
C VAL A 123 20.44 5.90 2.88
N CYS A 124 19.77 5.08 2.09
CA CYS A 124 19.56 3.66 2.42
C CYS A 124 20.88 2.91 2.54
N GLU A 125 21.81 3.11 1.59
CA GLU A 125 23.11 2.42 1.63
C GLU A 125 23.94 2.83 2.85
N ARG A 126 23.91 4.11 3.27
CA ARG A 126 24.57 4.55 4.51
C ARG A 126 23.91 3.97 5.77
N ALA A 127 22.59 3.89 5.81
CA ALA A 127 21.86 3.24 6.91
C ALA A 127 22.18 1.74 6.98
N LYS A 128 22.13 1.04 5.84
CA LYS A 128 22.43 -0.37 5.70
C LYS A 128 23.88 -0.69 6.04
N ALA A 129 24.85 0.09 5.54
CA ALA A 129 26.27 -0.12 5.81
C ALA A 129 26.59 -0.06 7.31
N GLY A 130 25.98 0.89 8.04
CA GLY A 130 26.19 1.01 9.48
C GLY A 130 25.48 -0.06 10.30
N CYS A 131 24.23 -0.41 9.94
CA CYS A 131 23.36 -1.19 10.81
C CYS A 131 23.22 -2.67 10.43
N ALA A 132 23.35 -3.03 9.14
CA ALA A 132 23.22 -4.42 8.71
C ALA A 132 24.28 -5.38 9.30
N PRO A 133 25.56 -4.98 9.54
CA PRO A 133 26.52 -5.84 10.24
C PRO A 133 26.06 -6.21 11.65
N LEU A 134 25.50 -5.25 12.40
CA LEU A 134 24.98 -5.46 13.73
C LEU A 134 23.77 -6.40 13.72
N MET A 135 22.83 -6.21 12.79
CA MET A 135 21.70 -7.13 12.63
C MET A 135 22.17 -8.57 12.37
N ARG A 136 23.13 -8.75 11.47
CA ARG A 136 23.68 -10.07 11.12
C ARG A 136 24.36 -10.76 12.30
N GLN A 137 25.03 -10.01 13.17
CA GLN A 137 25.64 -10.55 14.39
C GLN A 137 24.61 -11.23 15.30
N TYR A 138 23.36 -10.77 15.31
CA TYR A 138 22.25 -11.35 16.07
C TYR A 138 21.34 -12.24 15.23
N GLY A 139 21.75 -12.64 14.03
CA GLY A 139 21.01 -13.57 13.18
C GLY A 139 19.88 -12.94 12.35
N PHE A 140 19.81 -11.60 12.27
CA PHE A 140 18.83 -10.89 11.46
C PHE A 140 19.44 -10.37 10.16
N ALA A 141 18.72 -10.51 9.05
CA ALA A 141 19.10 -9.91 7.78
C ALA A 141 18.57 -8.48 7.65
N TRP A 142 19.18 -7.68 6.76
CA TRP A 142 18.59 -6.41 6.36
C TRP A 142 17.25 -6.67 5.65
N PRO A 143 16.13 -6.03 6.04
CA PRO A 143 14.81 -6.38 5.54
C PRO A 143 14.65 -6.20 4.02
N ASP A 144 14.00 -7.14 3.34
CA ASP A 144 13.78 -7.08 1.89
C ASP A 144 12.96 -5.87 1.45
N ARG A 145 12.03 -5.43 2.29
CA ARG A 145 11.22 -4.23 2.06
C ARG A 145 12.02 -2.92 2.16
N MET A 146 13.25 -2.99 2.65
CA MET A 146 14.18 -1.86 2.79
C MET A 146 15.38 -1.99 1.85
N ARG A 147 15.27 -2.78 0.78
CA ARG A 147 16.38 -2.90 -0.19
C ARG A 147 16.60 -1.59 -0.95
N CYS A 148 17.86 -1.16 -0.95
CA CYS A 148 18.27 0.13 -1.51
C CYS A 148 18.21 0.18 -3.05
N ASP A 149 18.30 -0.96 -3.73
CA ASP A 149 18.26 -1.06 -5.20
C ASP A 149 16.92 -0.60 -5.79
N ARG A 150 15.85 -0.58 -5.01
CA ARG A 150 14.52 -0.06 -5.40
C ARG A 150 14.39 1.45 -5.31
N LEU A 151 15.35 2.13 -4.69
CA LEU A 151 15.31 3.57 -4.48
C LEU A 151 15.99 4.31 -5.64
N PRO A 152 15.50 5.51 -6.00
CA PRO A 152 16.13 6.36 -7.00
C PRO A 152 17.49 6.90 -6.53
N GLU A 153 18.38 7.17 -7.49
CA GLU A 153 19.62 7.90 -7.24
C GLU A 153 19.38 9.41 -7.26
N GLN A 154 20.25 10.16 -6.58
CA GLN A 154 20.25 11.62 -6.71
C GLN A 154 20.53 12.05 -8.14
N GLY A 155 19.85 13.10 -8.60
CA GLY A 155 19.99 13.60 -9.96
C GLY A 155 19.27 12.76 -11.03
N ASN A 156 18.49 11.75 -10.63
CA ASN A 156 17.61 11.04 -11.55
C ASN A 156 16.60 12.04 -12.19
N PRO A 157 16.47 12.07 -13.53
CA PRO A 157 15.63 13.05 -14.23
C PRO A 157 14.12 12.80 -14.05
N ASP A 158 13.73 11.56 -13.72
CA ASP A 158 12.33 11.13 -13.67
C ASP A 158 11.75 11.19 -12.26
N THR A 159 12.59 10.95 -11.24
CA THR A 159 12.14 10.79 -9.85
C THR A 159 13.02 11.57 -8.87
N LEU A 160 12.42 12.55 -8.20
CA LEU A 160 13.03 13.27 -7.08
C LEU A 160 13.13 12.36 -5.86
N CYS A 161 14.15 12.58 -5.04
CA CYS A 161 14.36 11.86 -3.78
C CYS A 161 15.04 12.73 -2.73
N MET A 162 14.96 12.33 -1.46
CA MET A 162 15.54 13.07 -0.34
C MET A 162 16.89 12.49 0.10
N ASP A 163 17.89 13.35 0.23
CA ASP A 163 19.12 13.09 0.99
C ASP A 163 19.45 14.35 1.80
N TYR A 164 19.68 14.20 3.10
CA TYR A 164 20.10 15.33 3.93
C TYR A 164 21.54 15.68 3.59
N ASN A 165 21.74 16.92 3.14
CA ASN A 165 23.08 17.42 2.84
C ASN A 165 23.88 17.54 4.15
N ARG A 166 24.83 16.62 4.36
CA ARG A 166 25.68 16.57 5.57
C ARG A 166 26.74 17.68 5.64
N THR A 167 26.80 18.57 4.65
CA THR A 167 27.71 19.72 4.65
C THR A 167 27.51 20.60 5.88
N ASP A 168 26.30 20.71 6.40
CA ASP A 168 26.02 21.60 7.54
C ASP A 168 26.28 20.96 8.92
N LEU A 169 26.23 19.63 9.04
CA LEU A 169 26.44 18.92 10.31
C LEU A 169 27.91 18.71 10.66
N THR A 170 28.82 18.83 9.68
CA THR A 170 30.27 18.73 9.93
C THR A 170 30.85 20.05 10.46
N THR A 171 30.13 21.18 10.27
CA THR A 171 30.54 22.51 10.76
C THR A 171 29.97 22.84 12.16
N ALA A 172 29.02 22.05 12.65
CA ALA A 172 28.30 22.31 13.91
C ALA A 172 28.74 21.42 15.10
N ALA A 173 29.82 20.64 14.96
CA ALA A 173 30.41 19.91 16.08
C ALA A 173 31.48 20.77 16.78
N PRO A 174 31.23 21.29 18.00
CA PRO A 174 32.30 21.75 18.89
C PRO A 174 33.08 20.58 19.50
#